data_AF-A0A7X7VNC3-F1
#
_entry.id   AF-A0A7X7VNC3-F1
#
_cell.length_a   1.000
_cell.length_b   1.000
_cell.length_c   1.000
_cell.angle_alpha   90.00
_cell.angle_beta   90.00
_cell.angle_gamma   90.00
#
_symmetry.space_group_name_H-M   'P 1'
#
loop_
_entity.id
_entity.type
_entity.pdbx_description
1 polymer ?
#
loop_
_entity_poly.entity_id
_entity_poly.type
_entity_poly.pdbx_seq_one_letter_code
_entity_poly.pdbx_strand_id
1 'polypeptide(L)'
;MAELRRTRQSVVAAWVAVILAISGALMLYPIGAPALNCIFVIVKICMVSGLLVYIFSGNPRVGFVLWTVASVVAVVMTAIKWGSTVSLNAWNVILYVGSMVVDLGMPALVHHLSESKA
;
A
#
# COMPACT_ATOMS: atom_id res chain seq x y z
N MET A 1 19.15 -9.52 -13.17
CA MET A 1 18.07 -9.11 -12.24
C MET A 1 16.97 -10.16 -12.34
N ALA A 2 16.54 -10.74 -11.22
CA ALA A 2 15.59 -11.86 -11.19
C ALA A 2 14.26 -11.54 -11.89
N GLU A 3 13.68 -12.54 -12.56
CA GLU A 3 12.41 -12.43 -13.24
C GLU A 3 11.27 -12.60 -12.21
N LEU A 4 10.47 -11.55 -12.03
CA LEU A 4 9.40 -11.56 -11.02
C LEU A 4 8.21 -12.37 -11.55
N ARG A 5 8.11 -13.63 -11.12
CA ARG A 5 7.07 -14.56 -11.58
C ARG A 5 5.84 -14.52 -10.67
N ARG A 6 4.65 -14.39 -11.27
CA ARG A 6 3.38 -14.46 -10.51
C ARG A 6 3.07 -15.91 -10.15
N THR A 7 2.93 -16.17 -8.86
CA THR A 7 2.37 -17.41 -8.32
C THR A 7 0.92 -17.20 -7.89
N ARG A 8 0.11 -18.27 -7.77
CA ARG A 8 -1.27 -18.18 -7.26
C ARG A 8 -1.32 -17.47 -5.89
N GLN A 9 -0.38 -17.78 -5.01
CA GLN A 9 -0.28 -17.18 -3.67
C GLN A 9 0.06 -15.69 -3.76
N SER A 10 1.00 -15.29 -4.61
CA SER A 10 1.35 -13.87 -4.81
C SER A 10 0.17 -13.04 -5.33
N VAL A 11 -0.68 -13.61 -6.19
CA VAL A 11 -1.86 -12.93 -6.75
C VAL A 11 -2.96 -12.80 -5.69
N VAL A 12 -3.20 -13.85 -4.89
CA VAL A 12 -4.13 -13.78 -3.76
C VAL A 12 -3.67 -12.72 -2.76
N ALA A 13 -2.38 -12.69 -2.41
CA ALA A 13 -1.81 -11.69 -1.53
C ALA A 13 -1.95 -10.27 -2.11
N ALA A 14 -1.75 -10.09 -3.42
CA ALA A 14 -1.97 -8.80 -4.08
C ALA A 14 -3.44 -8.35 -4.01
N TRP A 15 -4.42 -9.25 -4.15
CA TRP A 15 -5.84 -8.90 -3.95
C TRP A 15 -6.15 -8.51 -2.50
N VAL A 16 -5.56 -9.19 -1.53
CA VAL A 16 -5.65 -8.78 -0.12
C VAL A 16 -5.06 -7.38 0.06
N ALA A 17 -3.93 -7.07 -0.61
CA ALA A 17 -3.33 -5.73 -0.57
C ALA A 17 -4.26 -4.66 -1.15
N VAL A 18 -5.01 -4.96 -2.22
CA VAL A 18 -6.02 -4.03 -2.78
C VAL A 18 -7.08 -3.70 -1.72
N ILE A 19 -7.64 -4.71 -1.07
CA ILE A 19 -8.67 -4.51 -0.04
C ILE A 19 -8.11 -3.67 1.10
N LEU A 20 -6.92 -4.02 1.60
CA LEU A 20 -6.29 -3.28 2.69
C LEU A 20 -5.93 -1.84 2.32
N ALA A 21 -5.48 -1.59 1.08
CA ALA A 21 -5.20 -0.24 0.60
C ALA A 21 -6.47 0.62 0.58
N ILE A 22 -7.59 0.07 0.09
CA ILE A 22 -8.89 0.75 0.08
C ILE A 22 -9.40 0.98 1.50
N SER A 23 -9.36 -0.04 2.36
CA SER A 23 -9.76 0.09 3.77
C SER A 23 -8.91 1.14 4.49
N GLY A 24 -7.59 1.12 4.31
CA GLY A 24 -6.69 2.13 4.88
C GLY A 24 -7.00 3.53 4.39
N ALA A 25 -7.32 3.71 3.10
CA ALA A 25 -7.77 5.00 2.56
C ALA A 25 -9.03 5.51 3.28
N LEU A 26 -10.05 4.65 3.42
CA LEU A 26 -11.32 5.01 4.07
C LEU A 26 -11.16 5.30 5.57
N MET A 27 -10.39 4.48 6.29
CA MET A 27 -10.22 4.61 7.74
C MET A 27 -9.35 5.81 8.13
N LEU A 28 -8.33 6.15 7.32
CA LEU A 28 -7.46 7.30 7.58
C LEU A 28 -7.94 8.60 6.95
N TYR A 29 -8.92 8.57 6.03
CA TYR A 29 -9.48 9.78 5.43
C TYR A 29 -10.07 10.78 6.43
N PRO A 30 -10.85 10.39 7.46
CA PRO A 30 -11.42 11.36 8.40
C PRO A 30 -10.41 11.92 9.41
N ILE A 31 -9.17 11.43 9.43
CA ILE A 31 -8.17 11.73 10.46
C ILE A 31 -7.09 12.66 9.90
N GLY A 32 -6.98 13.86 10.48
CA GLY A 32 -6.00 14.88 10.12
C GLY A 32 -6.56 15.96 9.18
N ALA A 33 -5.68 16.77 8.61
CA ALA A 33 -6.07 17.91 7.78
C ALA A 33 -6.69 17.48 6.43
N PRO A 34 -7.80 18.10 5.97
CA PRO A 34 -8.49 17.73 4.74
C PRO A 34 -7.59 17.71 3.50
N ALA A 35 -6.69 18.68 3.36
CA ALA A 35 -5.75 18.74 2.23
C ALA A 35 -4.82 17.51 2.19
N LEU A 36 -4.29 17.09 3.35
CA LEU A 36 -3.45 15.90 3.45
C LEU A 36 -4.25 14.62 3.20
N ASN A 37 -5.53 14.60 3.55
CA ASN A 37 -6.41 13.47 3.30
C ASN A 37 -6.68 13.28 1.80
N CYS A 38 -6.91 14.37 1.07
CA CYS A 38 -7.05 14.33 -0.39
C CYS A 38 -5.78 13.79 -1.07
N ILE A 39 -4.61 14.31 -0.69
CA ILE A 39 -3.32 13.83 -1.23
C ILE A 39 -3.13 12.34 -0.88
N PHE A 40 -3.45 11.94 0.35
CA PHE A 40 -3.34 10.55 0.77
C PHE A 40 -4.22 9.61 -0.06
N VAL A 41 -5.46 10.01 -0.37
CA VAL A 41 -6.35 9.25 -1.25
C VAL A 41 -5.78 9.11 -2.65
N ILE A 42 -5.22 10.20 -3.22
CA ILE A 42 -4.56 10.14 -4.53
C ILE A 42 -3.42 9.12 -4.53
N VAL A 43 -2.58 9.13 -3.49
CA VAL A 43 -1.48 8.15 -3.35
C VAL A 43 -2.02 6.72 -3.26
N LYS A 44 -3.12 6.50 -2.50
CA LYS A 44 -3.78 5.18 -2.43
C LYS A 44 -4.38 4.75 -3.77
N ILE A 45 -4.91 5.68 -4.57
CA ILE A 45 -5.35 5.37 -5.95
C ILE A 45 -4.16 4.91 -6.78
N CYS A 46 -3.03 5.63 -6.76
CA CYS A 46 -1.82 5.22 -7.48
C CYS A 46 -1.31 3.84 -7.03
N MET A 47 -1.36 3.57 -5.72
CA MET A 47 -1.01 2.26 -5.15
C MET A 47 -1.91 1.15 -5.71
N VAL A 48 -3.24 1.36 -5.69
CA VAL A 48 -4.21 0.41 -6.25
C VAL A 48 -4.01 0.25 -7.75
N SER A 49 -3.75 1.31 -8.50
CA SER A 49 -3.44 1.22 -9.93
C SER A 49 -2.19 0.36 -10.18
N GLY A 50 -1.11 0.54 -9.40
CA GLY A 50 0.08 -0.31 -9.49
C GLY A 50 -0.23 -1.79 -9.21
N LEU A 51 -1.05 -2.06 -8.18
CA LEU A 51 -1.54 -3.41 -7.86
C LEU A 51 -2.36 -4.02 -9.00
N LEU A 52 -3.27 -3.27 -9.62
CA LEU A 52 -4.07 -3.74 -10.74
C LEU A 52 -3.19 -4.03 -11.95
N VAL A 53 -2.19 -3.19 -12.24
CA VAL A 53 -1.19 -3.46 -13.28
C VAL A 53 -0.41 -4.74 -12.94
N TYR A 54 0.00 -4.95 -11.69
CA TYR A 54 0.67 -6.19 -11.27
C TYR A 54 -0.23 -7.42 -11.52
N ILE A 55 -1.51 -7.34 -11.16
CA ILE A 55 -2.46 -8.46 -11.26
C ILE A 55 -2.83 -8.78 -12.71
N PHE A 56 -3.06 -7.77 -13.55
CA PHE A 56 -3.66 -7.96 -14.88
C PHE A 56 -2.70 -7.78 -16.06
N SER A 57 -1.56 -7.10 -15.90
CA SER A 57 -0.62 -6.85 -17.00
C SER A 57 0.14 -8.11 -17.42
N GLY A 58 0.58 -8.17 -18.68
CA GLY A 58 1.56 -9.15 -19.15
C GLY A 58 2.95 -8.96 -18.54
N ASN A 59 3.26 -7.76 -18.03
CA ASN A 59 4.54 -7.45 -17.36
C ASN A 59 4.30 -7.13 -15.87
N PRO A 60 4.30 -8.13 -14.98
CA PRO A 60 4.02 -7.92 -13.56
C PRO A 60 5.07 -7.06 -12.87
N ARG A 61 6.32 -7.04 -13.36
CA ARG A 61 7.40 -6.27 -12.76
C ARG A 61 7.11 -4.77 -12.73
N VAL A 62 6.56 -4.23 -13.82
CA VAL A 62 6.22 -2.80 -13.91
C VAL A 62 5.16 -2.45 -12.87
N GLY A 63 4.11 -3.26 -12.76
CA GLY A 63 3.06 -3.06 -11.75
C GLY A 63 3.59 -3.14 -10.32
N PHE A 64 4.45 -4.13 -10.04
CA PHE A 64 5.08 -4.28 -8.73
C PHE A 64 5.95 -3.09 -8.34
N VAL A 65 6.76 -2.56 -9.27
CA VAL A 65 7.60 -1.38 -9.02
C VAL A 65 6.74 -0.14 -8.77
N LEU A 66 5.73 0.12 -9.61
CA LEU A 66 4.80 1.23 -9.42
C LEU A 66 4.10 1.15 -8.06
N TRP A 67 3.60 -0.04 -7.72
CA TRP A 67 2.98 -0.31 -6.43
C TRP A 67 3.94 -0.04 -5.27
N THR A 68 5.16 -0.57 -5.32
CA THR A 68 6.17 -0.43 -4.25
C THR A 68 6.56 1.03 -4.05
N VAL A 69 6.77 1.79 -5.13
CA VAL A 69 7.07 3.22 -5.04
C VAL A 69 5.90 3.98 -4.41
N ALA A 70 4.67 3.70 -4.84
CA ALA A 70 3.47 4.28 -4.23
C ALA A 70 3.32 3.91 -2.74
N SER A 71 3.70 2.69 -2.35
CA SER A 71 3.78 2.26 -0.94
C SER A 71 4.73 3.08 -0.11
N VAL A 72 5.94 3.34 -0.60
CA VAL A 72 6.91 4.18 0.12
C VAL A 72 6.35 5.60 0.28
N VAL A 73 5.77 6.17 -0.78
CA VAL A 73 5.13 7.49 -0.73
C VAL A 73 3.95 7.49 0.26
N ALA A 74 3.13 6.44 0.29
CA ALA A 74 2.02 6.31 1.22
C ALA A 74 2.48 6.33 2.67
N VAL A 75 3.58 5.63 2.99
CA VAL A 75 4.17 5.60 4.33
C VAL A 75 4.66 6.98 4.76
N VAL A 76 5.40 7.67 3.88
CA VAL A 76 5.86 9.05 4.13
C VAL A 76 4.68 9.98 4.38
N MET A 77 3.63 9.91 3.53
CA MET A 77 2.42 10.71 3.71
C MET A 77 1.68 10.38 5.01
N THR A 78 1.64 9.10 5.39
CA THR A 78 1.03 8.66 6.65
C THR A 78 1.78 9.22 7.85
N ALA A 79 3.11 9.26 7.79
CA ALA A 79 3.96 9.83 8.84
C ALA A 79 3.77 11.36 8.96
N ILE A 80 3.70 12.06 7.82
CA ILE A 80 3.39 13.50 7.78
C ILE A 80 2.01 13.76 8.38
N LYS A 81 0.99 12.99 7.99
CA LYS A 81 -0.36 13.08 8.56
C LYS A 81 -0.36 12.88 10.07
N TRP A 82 0.33 11.86 10.56
CA TRP A 82 0.48 11.61 11.98
C TRP A 82 1.10 12.81 12.69
N GLY A 83 2.25 13.32 12.22
CA GLY A 83 2.92 14.48 12.82
C GLY A 83 2.07 15.76 12.83
N SER A 84 1.11 15.89 11.90
CA SER A 84 0.19 17.02 11.82
C SER A 84 -1.10 16.87 12.66
N THR A 85 -1.31 15.72 13.31
CA THR A 85 -2.57 15.43 14.02
C THR A 85 -2.55 16.00 15.43
N VAL A 86 -3.45 16.95 15.69
CA VAL A 86 -3.52 17.72 16.96
C VAL A 86 -4.05 16.87 18.13
N SER A 87 -4.85 15.83 17.87
CA SER A 87 -5.39 14.94 18.89
C SER A 87 -5.20 13.47 18.50
N LEU A 88 -4.29 12.80 19.21
CA LEU A 88 -3.98 11.38 19.04
C LEU A 88 -4.63 10.59 20.15
N ASN A 89 -5.62 9.77 19.79
CA ASN A 89 -6.09 8.68 20.66
C ASN A 89 -5.37 7.38 20.28
N ALA A 90 -5.44 6.37 21.16
CA ALA A 90 -4.81 5.08 20.93
C ALA A 90 -5.26 4.41 19.61
N TRP A 91 -6.53 4.61 19.24
CA TRP A 91 -7.09 4.09 17.99
C TRP A 91 -6.41 4.68 16.74
N ASN A 92 -6.19 5.99 16.71
CA ASN A 92 -5.51 6.67 15.60
C ASN A 92 -4.07 6.18 15.46
N VAL A 93 -3.36 5.94 16.57
CA VAL A 93 -2.00 5.38 16.56
C VAL A 93 -1.99 4.00 15.92
N ILE A 94 -2.94 3.12 16.30
CA ILE A 94 -3.09 1.79 15.70
C ILE A 94 -3.33 1.90 14.20
N LEU A 95 -4.18 2.82 13.75
CA LEU A 95 -4.44 3.02 12.32
C LEU A 95 -3.23 3.53 11.54
N TYR A 96 -2.49 4.50 12.08
CA TYR A 96 -1.28 5.03 11.43
C TYR A 96 -0.19 3.96 11.32
N VAL A 97 0.16 3.32 12.44
CA VAL A 97 1.20 2.27 12.46
C VAL A 97 0.76 1.08 11.61
N GLY A 98 -0.49 0.64 11.77
CA GLY A 98 -1.06 -0.47 11.01
C GLY A 98 -1.01 -0.22 9.50
N SER A 99 -1.37 0.99 9.06
CA SER A 99 -1.28 1.34 7.63
C SER A 99 0.16 1.31 7.14
N MET A 100 1.13 1.85 7.88
CA MET A 100 2.53 1.84 7.46
C MET A 100 3.08 0.41 7.34
N VAL A 101 2.77 -0.45 8.32
CA VAL A 101 3.19 -1.85 8.32
C VAL A 101 2.59 -2.59 7.12
N VAL A 102 1.31 -2.37 6.82
CA VAL A 102 0.66 -3.01 5.66
C VAL A 102 1.23 -2.47 4.35
N ASP A 103 1.41 -1.15 4.23
CA ASP A 103 1.88 -0.50 3.00
C ASP A 103 3.28 -0.98 2.60
N LEU A 104 4.17 -1.25 3.56
CA LEU A 104 5.50 -1.82 3.33
C LEU A 104 5.53 -3.35 3.31
N GLY A 105 4.75 -3.98 4.19
CA GLY A 105 4.76 -5.43 4.41
C GLY A 105 4.15 -6.19 3.24
N MET A 106 3.10 -5.66 2.60
CA MET A 106 2.44 -6.35 1.50
C MET A 106 3.31 -6.47 0.25
N PRO A 107 4.02 -5.41 -0.21
CA PRO A 107 5.01 -5.55 -1.29
C PRO A 107 6.11 -6.59 -0.97
N ALA A 108 6.65 -6.56 0.25
CA ALA A 108 7.68 -7.51 0.68
C ALA A 108 7.16 -8.96 0.69
N LEU A 109 5.95 -9.17 1.21
CA LEU A 109 5.29 -10.48 1.22
C LEU A 109 5.06 -10.98 -0.20
N VAL A 110 4.53 -10.14 -1.10
CA VAL A 110 4.29 -10.52 -2.50
C VAL A 110 5.60 -10.87 -3.20
N HIS A 111 6.68 -10.10 -2.97
CA HIS A 111 8.01 -10.40 -3.50
C HIS A 111 8.49 -11.77 -3.06
N HIS A 112 8.42 -12.06 -1.76
CA HIS A 112 8.83 -13.36 -1.22
C HIS A 112 8.00 -14.52 -1.79
N LEU A 113 6.68 -14.35 -1.92
CA LEU A 113 5.78 -15.36 -2.51
C LEU A 113 5.97 -15.54 -4.03
N SER A 114 6.54 -14.53 -4.70
CA SER A 114 6.91 -14.58 -6.11
C SER A 114 8.26 -15.27 -6.36
N GLU A 115 9.22 -15.12 -5.44
CA GLU A 115 10.55 -15.74 -5.53
C GLU A 115 10.62 -17.16 -4.96
N SER A 116 9.81 -17.48 -3.94
CA SER A 116 9.85 -18.78 -3.22
C SER A 116 9.50 -20.02 -4.07
N LYS A 117 9.15 -19.85 -5.34
CA LYS A 117 8.85 -20.96 -6.27
C LYS A 117 9.62 -20.88 -7.61
N ALA A 118 10.67 -20.06 -7.66
CA ALA A 118 11.60 -20.02 -8.79
C ALA A 118 12.70 -21.07 -8.62
#